data_AF-A0A355FKJ2-F1
#
_entry.id   AF-A0A355FKJ2-F1
#
_cell.length_a   1.000
_cell.length_b   1.000
_cell.length_c   1.000
_cell.angle_alpha   90.00
_cell.angle_beta   90.00
_cell.angle_gamma   90.00
#
_symmetry.space_group_name_H-M   'P 1'
#
loop_
_entity.id
_entity.type
_entity.pdbx_description
1 polymer ?
#
loop_
_entity_poly.entity_id
_entity_poly.type
_entity_poly.pdbx_seq_one_letter_code
_entity_poly.pdbx_strand_id
1 'polypeptide(L)'
;MNYETVIGLEVHVQLKTKSKLWCGCATTFGAAPNSQVCPVCLGLPGSLPVLNQKAVELGVRTGLALNCTIAVCCRFDRKQYFYPDLPKGYQITQFHQPLGRGGWVEVPFAAGQRRVGITEIHLEEEAGRTAHFPPEADNPGYSLVDYNRSGLPLLEIVTAPELRSPEEARTMLETLKVLLEELEVTDGKMEEGSLRCDANLSVHRPGEPLGKRVELKNLNSFRAMEAALAFEAGRQGVLLTNGAPLDREEARTWNEAKRKTVFMRFKEQATDYRYFPEPDLPPVSIDGQWVERLAAGLPELPEARRGRYLREFRLPADDALLLSKNKAAAVFFEAVLGLYNGEAKTVSNWMLGDVTRLLKEEKSGFTDLKFGPEDLAALLSFLDRNEISGKIAKIVLAEMFQTGTPPAAIIRARGLFQINDPQAIKALVLETLAANGEAVRAYKSGKEKAVAFLVGDVMRKSKGRVNPELLDRILKFELAVDEIKDIGLD
;
A
#
# COMPACT_ATOMS: atom_id res chain seq x y z
N MET A 1 18.83 7.69 26.13
CA MET A 1 19.04 6.23 26.26
C MET A 1 20.52 5.96 26.01
N ASN A 2 21.14 5.04 26.76
CA ASN A 2 22.59 4.77 26.69
C ASN A 2 22.94 3.66 25.67
N TYR A 3 22.07 3.39 24.71
CA TYR A 3 22.24 2.33 23.71
C TYR A 3 21.59 2.67 22.38
N GLU A 4 22.10 2.06 21.31
CA GLU A 4 21.59 2.11 19.94
C GLU A 4 21.00 0.75 19.57
N THR A 5 19.96 0.77 18.73
CA THR A 5 19.30 -0.44 18.24
C THR A 5 19.61 -0.60 16.76
N VAL A 6 19.96 -1.82 16.36
CA VAL A 6 20.22 -2.19 14.97
C VAL A 6 19.33 -3.35 14.58
N ILE A 7 18.55 -3.17 13.52
CA ILE A 7 17.54 -4.13 13.06
C ILE A 7 17.80 -4.49 11.59
N GLY A 8 17.62 -5.76 11.27
CA GLY A 8 17.51 -6.29 9.90
C GLY A 8 16.28 -7.21 9.80
N LEU A 9 15.70 -7.31 8.62
CA LEU A 9 14.49 -8.09 8.36
C LEU A 9 14.77 -9.22 7.37
N GLU A 10 14.17 -10.38 7.63
CA GLU A 10 14.13 -11.54 6.74
C GLU A 10 12.67 -11.74 6.30
N VAL A 11 12.33 -11.21 5.13
CA VAL A 11 10.96 -11.17 4.62
C VAL A 11 10.73 -12.33 3.68
N HIS A 12 9.83 -13.23 4.04
CA HIS A 12 9.47 -14.40 3.22
C HIS A 12 8.18 -14.10 2.47
N VAL A 13 8.23 -14.18 1.15
CA VAL A 13 7.15 -13.85 0.24
C VAL A 13 6.71 -15.10 -0.50
N GLN A 14 5.46 -15.52 -0.31
CA GLN A 14 4.86 -16.56 -1.14
C GLN A 14 4.55 -15.99 -2.53
N LEU A 15 5.18 -16.56 -3.55
CA LEU A 15 5.03 -16.09 -4.93
C LEU A 15 3.72 -16.57 -5.54
N LYS A 16 3.01 -15.65 -6.19
CA LYS A 16 1.72 -15.84 -6.86
C LYS A 16 1.88 -16.62 -8.18
N THR A 17 2.17 -17.90 -8.05
CA THR A 17 2.33 -18.86 -9.16
C THR A 17 1.15 -19.82 -9.22
N LYS A 18 0.88 -20.42 -10.39
CA LYS A 18 -0.18 -21.43 -10.55
C LYS A 18 0.23 -22.81 -10.05
N SER A 19 1.52 -23.11 -10.08
CA SER A 19 2.10 -24.39 -9.67
C SER A 19 3.22 -24.19 -8.66
N LYS A 20 3.52 -25.24 -7.89
CA LYS A 20 4.60 -25.28 -6.90
C LYS A 20 6.00 -25.03 -7.53
N LEU A 21 7.00 -24.81 -6.69
CA LEU A 21 8.36 -24.46 -7.12
C LEU A 21 9.06 -25.61 -7.85
N TRP A 22 8.74 -26.84 -7.45
CA TRP A 22 9.41 -28.06 -7.91
C TRP A 22 8.50 -29.03 -8.67
N CYS A 23 7.20 -28.76 -8.77
CA CYS A 23 6.22 -29.69 -9.36
C CYS A 23 4.95 -28.98 -9.85
N GLY A 24 4.09 -29.73 -10.55
CA GLY A 24 2.86 -29.23 -11.14
C GLY A 24 1.65 -29.08 -10.20
N CYS A 25 1.79 -29.34 -8.90
CA CYS A 25 0.68 -29.19 -7.96
C CYS A 25 0.20 -27.74 -7.85
N ALA A 26 -1.09 -27.57 -7.60
CA ALA A 26 -1.70 -26.26 -7.36
C ALA A 26 -1.15 -25.58 -6.07
N THR A 27 -1.39 -24.28 -6.00
CA THR A 27 -0.96 -23.37 -4.92
C THR A 27 -2.15 -22.71 -4.20
N THR A 28 -3.36 -23.23 -4.40
CA THR A 28 -4.61 -22.60 -3.96
C THR A 28 -4.74 -22.65 -2.44
N PHE A 29 -4.92 -21.51 -1.81
CA PHE A 29 -5.17 -21.44 -0.36
C PHE A 29 -6.53 -22.05 0.01
N GLY A 30 -6.62 -22.66 1.20
CA GLY A 30 -7.89 -23.11 1.79
C GLY A 30 -8.46 -24.44 1.27
N ALA A 31 -7.71 -25.22 0.48
CA ALA A 31 -8.18 -26.54 0.06
C ALA A 31 -8.16 -27.58 1.20
N ALA A 32 -8.83 -28.71 0.97
CA ALA A 32 -8.83 -29.83 1.90
C ALA A 32 -7.40 -30.32 2.22
N PRO A 33 -7.09 -30.71 3.47
CA PRO A 33 -5.75 -31.15 3.87
C PRO A 33 -5.18 -32.23 2.94
N ASN A 34 -3.91 -32.10 2.57
CA ASN A 34 -3.19 -33.05 1.71
C ASN A 34 -3.87 -33.35 0.35
N SER A 35 -4.64 -32.42 -0.21
CA SER A 35 -5.29 -32.55 -1.53
C SER A 35 -4.47 -31.99 -2.70
N GLN A 36 -3.46 -31.15 -2.42
CA GLN A 36 -2.59 -30.51 -3.42
C GLN A 36 -1.16 -31.05 -3.33
N VAL A 37 -1.02 -32.37 -3.35
CA VAL A 37 0.25 -33.07 -3.13
C VAL A 37 0.58 -34.03 -4.28
N CYS A 38 1.87 -34.33 -4.44
CA CYS A 38 2.38 -35.29 -5.40
C CYS A 38 3.67 -35.92 -4.85
N PRO A 39 4.22 -36.97 -5.50
CA PRO A 39 5.45 -37.61 -5.04
C PRO A 39 6.62 -36.66 -4.77
N VAL A 40 6.80 -35.61 -5.61
CA VAL A 40 7.89 -34.64 -5.47
C VAL A 40 7.78 -33.81 -4.19
N CYS A 41 6.62 -33.17 -3.96
CA CYS A 41 6.46 -32.33 -2.77
C CYS A 41 6.27 -33.13 -1.48
N LEU A 42 5.94 -34.43 -1.59
CA LEU A 42 5.95 -35.37 -0.46
C LEU A 42 7.32 -36.03 -0.23
N GLY A 43 8.33 -35.72 -1.05
CA GLY A 43 9.65 -36.32 -0.92
C GLY A 43 9.66 -37.85 -1.06
N LEU A 44 8.76 -38.42 -1.85
CA LEU A 44 8.69 -39.87 -2.03
C LEU A 44 9.96 -40.38 -2.75
N PRO A 45 10.40 -41.62 -2.44
CA PRO A 45 11.57 -42.21 -3.08
C PRO A 45 11.49 -42.19 -4.61
N GLY A 46 12.57 -41.73 -5.26
CA GLY A 46 12.68 -41.66 -6.71
C GLY A 46 12.06 -40.41 -7.36
N SER A 47 11.48 -39.50 -6.58
CA SER A 47 10.99 -38.21 -7.09
C SER A 47 12.14 -37.20 -7.29
N LEU A 48 12.02 -36.34 -8.30
CA LEU A 48 13.01 -35.29 -8.62
C LEU A 48 12.32 -33.92 -8.77
N PRO A 49 12.96 -32.82 -8.30
CA PRO A 49 12.44 -31.48 -8.46
C PRO A 49 12.58 -30.95 -9.89
N VAL A 50 11.59 -30.18 -10.35
CA VAL A 50 11.65 -29.45 -11.63
C VAL A 50 11.33 -27.98 -11.36
N LEU A 51 12.31 -27.10 -11.59
CA LEU A 51 12.21 -25.67 -11.28
C LEU A 51 11.08 -24.98 -12.07
N ASN A 52 10.27 -24.20 -11.36
CA ASN A 52 9.23 -23.36 -11.93
C ASN A 52 9.79 -22.06 -12.52
N GLN A 53 9.76 -21.93 -13.85
CA GLN A 53 10.23 -20.73 -14.56
C GLN A 53 9.52 -19.45 -14.12
N LYS A 54 8.22 -19.51 -13.81
CA LYS A 54 7.47 -18.32 -13.36
C LYS A 54 7.94 -17.85 -11.98
N ALA A 55 8.35 -18.75 -11.09
CA ALA A 55 8.93 -18.37 -9.80
C ALA A 55 10.25 -17.61 -9.99
N VAL A 56 11.11 -18.05 -10.92
CA VAL A 56 12.35 -17.34 -11.28
C VAL A 56 12.03 -15.96 -11.86
N GLU A 57 11.06 -15.87 -12.78
CA GLU A 57 10.62 -14.60 -13.37
C GLU A 57 10.17 -13.59 -12.29
N LEU A 58 9.32 -14.02 -11.36
CA LEU A 58 8.83 -13.18 -10.27
C LEU A 58 9.97 -12.76 -9.34
N GLY A 59 10.91 -13.65 -9.02
CA GLY A 59 12.10 -13.32 -8.24
C GLY A 59 13.00 -12.29 -8.93
N VAL A 60 13.25 -12.43 -10.23
CA VAL A 60 14.04 -11.46 -11.02
C VAL A 60 13.35 -10.10 -11.07
N ARG A 61 12.03 -10.06 -11.30
CA ARG A 61 11.26 -8.80 -11.28
C ARG A 61 11.37 -8.10 -9.92
N THR A 62 11.25 -8.85 -8.82
CA THR A 62 11.45 -8.31 -7.47
C THR A 62 12.87 -7.79 -7.27
N GLY A 63 13.89 -8.53 -7.70
CA GLY A 63 15.28 -8.10 -7.59
C GLY A 63 15.57 -6.81 -8.34
N LEU A 64 15.07 -6.69 -9.57
CA LEU A 64 15.21 -5.46 -10.37
C LEU A 64 14.51 -4.27 -9.69
N ALA A 65 13.30 -4.47 -9.17
CA ALA A 65 12.56 -3.42 -8.47
C ALA A 65 13.22 -3.00 -7.13
N LEU A 66 13.95 -3.92 -6.50
CA LEU A 66 14.79 -3.68 -5.32
C LEU A 66 16.23 -3.28 -5.68
N ASN A 67 16.48 -2.88 -6.94
CA ASN A 67 17.78 -2.43 -7.43
C ASN A 67 18.94 -3.43 -7.19
N CYS A 68 18.63 -4.73 -7.07
CA CYS A 68 19.62 -5.77 -6.88
C CYS A 68 20.37 -6.05 -8.20
N THR A 69 21.62 -6.46 -8.07
CA THR A 69 22.33 -7.09 -9.18
C THR A 69 21.83 -8.52 -9.33
N ILE A 70 21.15 -8.82 -10.45
CA ILE A 70 20.66 -10.17 -10.77
C ILE A 70 21.84 -11.05 -11.16
N ALA A 71 21.88 -12.27 -10.62
CA ALA A 71 22.93 -13.24 -10.94
C ALA A 71 22.85 -13.66 -12.42
N VAL A 72 23.99 -13.77 -13.11
CA VAL A 72 24.06 -14.37 -14.46
C VAL A 72 23.89 -15.89 -14.38
N CYS A 73 24.30 -16.49 -13.27
CA CYS A 73 24.08 -17.89 -12.95
C CYS A 73 23.81 -18.01 -11.45
N CYS A 74 22.75 -18.72 -11.08
CA CYS A 74 22.45 -19.05 -9.69
C CYS A 74 22.34 -20.57 -9.51
N ARG A 75 22.43 -21.04 -8.26
CA ARG A 75 22.33 -22.46 -7.91
C ARG A 75 21.41 -22.64 -6.72
N PHE A 76 20.86 -23.84 -6.62
CA PHE A 76 20.12 -24.28 -5.45
C PHE A 76 21.00 -25.15 -4.56
N ASP A 77 20.72 -25.10 -3.27
CA ASP A 77 21.42 -25.79 -2.20
C ASP A 77 20.37 -26.51 -1.33
N ARG A 78 20.77 -27.62 -0.70
CA ARG A 78 19.96 -28.28 0.33
C ARG A 78 20.31 -27.73 1.69
N LYS A 79 19.32 -27.19 2.40
CA LYS A 79 19.37 -26.85 3.82
C LYS A 79 18.82 -28.03 4.62
N GLN A 80 19.69 -28.77 5.30
CA GLN A 80 19.31 -30.02 5.96
C GLN A 80 18.81 -29.78 7.38
N TYR A 81 17.56 -30.16 7.65
CA TYR A 81 17.00 -30.23 8.99
C TYR A 81 15.78 -31.17 9.02
N PHE A 82 15.53 -31.79 10.17
CA PHE A 82 14.43 -32.71 10.33
C PHE A 82 13.30 -32.05 11.10
N TYR A 83 12.15 -31.95 10.46
CA TYR A 83 10.91 -31.52 11.10
C TYR A 83 9.72 -32.17 10.40
N PRO A 84 8.62 -32.53 11.10
CA PRO A 84 7.51 -33.30 10.51
C PRO A 84 6.88 -32.66 9.27
N ASP A 85 6.86 -31.33 9.14
CA ASP A 85 6.31 -30.65 7.97
C ASP A 85 7.29 -30.53 6.79
N LEU A 86 8.54 -30.97 6.92
CA LEU A 86 9.51 -30.98 5.84
C LEU A 86 9.79 -32.42 5.38
N PRO A 87 8.99 -32.95 4.44
CA PRO A 87 8.96 -34.39 4.17
C PRO A 87 10.27 -34.93 3.55
N LYS A 88 11.06 -34.06 2.89
CA LYS A 88 12.35 -34.43 2.28
C LYS A 88 13.49 -34.56 3.29
N GLY A 89 13.34 -34.04 4.52
CA GLY A 89 14.44 -33.90 5.49
C GLY A 89 15.48 -32.84 5.09
N TYR A 90 15.19 -32.06 4.04
CA TYR A 90 15.92 -30.87 3.64
C TYR A 90 15.00 -29.93 2.86
N GLN A 91 15.29 -28.64 2.93
CA GLN A 91 14.63 -27.58 2.17
C GLN A 91 15.56 -27.19 1.01
N ILE A 92 15.03 -27.14 -0.21
CA ILE A 92 15.76 -26.59 -1.35
C ILE A 92 15.67 -25.07 -1.30
N THR A 93 16.82 -24.40 -1.21
CA THR A 93 16.99 -22.93 -1.10
C THR A 93 18.20 -22.47 -1.92
N GLN A 94 18.66 -21.23 -1.78
CA GLN A 94 19.93 -20.78 -2.35
C GLN A 94 20.79 -20.14 -1.26
N PHE A 95 21.97 -20.69 -1.01
CA PHE A 95 22.87 -20.21 0.02
C PHE A 95 24.12 -19.59 -0.61
N HIS A 96 24.78 -20.30 -1.53
CA HIS A 96 26.05 -19.85 -2.09
C HIS A 96 25.88 -18.83 -3.22
N GLN A 97 24.87 -19.05 -4.08
CA GLN A 97 24.63 -18.30 -5.30
C GLN A 97 23.14 -17.92 -5.41
N PRO A 98 22.66 -16.93 -4.63
CA PRO A 98 21.29 -16.47 -4.62
C PRO A 98 20.93 -15.76 -5.93
N LEU A 99 19.65 -15.52 -6.13
CA LEU A 99 19.10 -14.94 -7.35
C LEU A 99 19.56 -13.49 -7.60
N GLY A 100 19.72 -12.70 -6.53
CA GLY A 100 20.20 -11.33 -6.61
C GLY A 100 20.85 -10.83 -5.33
N ARG A 101 21.74 -9.85 -5.44
CA ARG A 101 22.51 -9.27 -4.31
C ARG A 101 22.67 -7.77 -4.40
N GLY A 102 22.96 -7.13 -3.27
CA GLY A 102 23.47 -5.76 -3.19
C GLY A 102 22.49 -4.71 -3.74
N GLY A 103 21.21 -4.87 -3.42
CA GLY A 103 20.17 -3.93 -3.80
C GLY A 103 19.90 -2.87 -2.74
N TRP A 104 18.84 -2.10 -2.96
CA TRP A 104 18.32 -1.11 -2.03
C TRP A 104 16.89 -0.71 -2.39
N VAL A 105 16.16 -0.18 -1.41
CA VAL A 105 14.83 0.41 -1.59
C VAL A 105 14.75 1.75 -0.85
N GLU A 106 14.05 2.72 -1.44
CA GLU A 106 13.77 4.01 -0.80
C GLU A 106 12.57 3.88 0.14
N VAL A 107 12.77 4.25 1.41
CA VAL A 107 11.79 4.10 2.48
C VAL A 107 11.45 5.47 3.06
N PRO A 108 10.16 5.86 3.16
CA PRO A 108 9.74 7.16 3.66
C PRO A 108 9.59 7.15 5.19
N PHE A 109 10.71 7.21 5.91
CA PHE A 109 10.69 7.35 7.37
C PHE A 109 10.20 8.74 7.80
N ALA A 110 9.85 8.88 9.09
CA ALA A 110 9.39 10.16 9.66
C ALA A 110 10.44 11.27 9.55
N ALA A 111 11.74 10.93 9.64
CA ALA A 111 12.84 11.88 9.49
C ALA A 111 13.14 12.26 8.03
N GLY A 112 12.43 11.66 7.07
CA GLY A 112 12.65 11.82 5.64
C GLY A 112 12.91 10.50 4.93
N GLN A 113 13.08 10.58 3.62
CA GLN A 113 13.40 9.42 2.81
C GLN A 113 14.85 8.99 2.92
N ARG A 114 15.05 7.68 3.03
CA ARG A 114 16.37 7.07 3.10
C ARG A 114 16.37 5.74 2.34
N ARG A 115 17.52 5.40 1.76
CA ARG A 115 17.75 4.08 1.18
C ARG A 115 18.07 3.09 2.29
N VAL A 116 17.43 1.91 2.22
CA VAL A 116 17.77 0.75 3.04
C VAL A 116 18.33 -0.32 2.12
N GLY A 117 19.51 -0.83 2.44
CA GLY A 117 20.15 -1.89 1.68
C GLY A 117 19.37 -3.20 1.68
N ILE A 118 19.43 -3.92 0.55
CA ILE A 118 19.00 -5.31 0.40
C ILE A 118 20.26 -6.15 0.20
N THR A 119 20.55 -7.02 1.16
CA THR A 119 21.73 -7.88 1.11
C THR A 119 21.61 -8.86 -0.04
N GLU A 120 20.50 -9.61 -0.07
CA GLU A 120 20.22 -10.60 -1.10
C GLU A 120 18.74 -10.93 -1.20
N ILE A 121 18.40 -11.56 -2.32
CA ILE A 121 17.13 -12.23 -2.54
C ILE A 121 17.39 -13.66 -3.06
N HIS A 122 16.68 -14.63 -2.51
CA HIS A 122 16.80 -16.03 -2.95
C HIS A 122 15.47 -16.74 -2.99
N LEU A 123 15.40 -17.73 -3.87
CA LEU A 123 14.25 -18.63 -3.98
C LEU A 123 14.42 -19.82 -3.06
N GLU A 124 13.34 -20.19 -2.40
CA GLU A 124 13.26 -21.41 -1.61
C GLU A 124 11.86 -22.00 -1.62
N GLU A 125 11.72 -23.19 -1.09
CA GLU A 125 10.43 -23.81 -0.91
C GLU A 125 9.85 -23.64 0.48
N GLU A 126 8.54 -23.56 0.54
CA GLU A 126 7.81 -23.63 1.80
C GLU A 126 7.75 -25.07 2.37
N ALA A 127 7.71 -25.18 3.69
CA ALA A 127 7.38 -26.43 4.39
C ALA A 127 5.86 -26.72 4.41
N GLY A 128 5.46 -27.87 4.94
CA GLY A 128 4.06 -28.11 5.29
C GLY A 128 3.61 -27.24 6.46
N ARG A 129 2.39 -27.48 6.93
CA ARG A 129 1.86 -26.90 8.17
C ARG A 129 1.74 -27.99 9.23
N THR A 130 2.29 -27.75 10.41
CA THR A 130 2.05 -28.58 11.59
C THR A 130 1.05 -27.90 12.53
N ALA A 131 0.01 -28.63 12.95
CA ALA A 131 -0.93 -28.21 13.98
C ALA A 131 -0.78 -29.10 15.22
N HIS A 132 -0.48 -28.50 16.37
CA HIS A 132 -0.26 -29.22 17.62
C HIS A 132 -1.53 -29.23 18.47
N PHE A 133 -1.93 -30.43 18.91
CA PHE A 133 -3.03 -30.66 19.84
C PHE A 133 -2.43 -31.13 21.16
N PRO A 134 -2.56 -30.34 22.24
CA PRO A 134 -1.98 -30.69 23.52
C PRO A 134 -2.64 -31.96 24.09
N PRO A 135 -1.97 -32.65 25.02
CA PRO A 135 -2.58 -33.77 25.72
C PRO A 135 -3.84 -33.34 26.48
N GLU A 136 -4.88 -34.16 26.40
CA GLU A 136 -6.11 -34.06 27.21
C GLU A 136 -6.23 -35.32 28.07
N ALA A 137 -7.18 -35.37 29.03
CA ALA A 137 -7.27 -36.44 30.02
C ALA A 137 -7.26 -37.86 29.42
N ASP A 138 -7.86 -38.03 28.23
CA ASP A 138 -7.96 -39.31 27.51
C ASP A 138 -7.17 -39.33 26.18
N ASN A 139 -6.30 -38.35 25.92
CA ASN A 139 -5.54 -38.25 24.66
C ASN A 139 -4.09 -37.83 24.92
N PRO A 140 -3.07 -38.60 24.48
CA PRO A 140 -1.66 -38.30 24.73
C PRO A 140 -1.13 -37.02 24.05
N GLY A 141 -1.96 -36.29 23.31
CA GLY A 141 -1.55 -35.14 22.51
C GLY A 141 -0.93 -35.62 21.20
N TYR A 142 -1.17 -34.90 20.13
CA TYR A 142 -0.74 -35.29 18.79
C TYR A 142 -0.54 -34.08 17.91
N SER A 143 0.10 -34.27 16.77
CA SER A 143 0.24 -33.23 15.76
C SER A 143 -0.31 -33.71 14.43
N LEU A 144 -1.01 -32.85 13.73
CA LEU A 144 -1.48 -33.10 12.37
C LEU A 144 -0.60 -32.32 11.40
N VAL A 145 -0.20 -32.97 10.31
CA VAL A 145 0.64 -32.38 9.27
C VAL A 145 -0.16 -32.27 7.96
N ASP A 146 -0.16 -31.07 7.38
CA ASP A 146 -0.74 -30.79 6.07
C ASP A 146 0.34 -30.32 5.10
N TYR A 147 0.60 -31.12 4.06
CA TYR A 147 1.61 -30.86 3.04
C TYR A 147 1.10 -30.07 1.83
N ASN A 148 -0.13 -29.54 1.87
CA ASN A 148 -0.63 -28.64 0.83
C ASN A 148 0.34 -27.48 0.55
N ARG A 149 0.97 -26.94 1.60
CA ARG A 149 1.97 -25.86 1.50
C ARG A 149 3.38 -26.31 1.13
N SER A 150 3.71 -27.60 1.30
CA SER A 150 5.06 -28.08 1.03
C SER A 150 5.39 -27.91 -0.46
N GLY A 151 6.49 -27.24 -0.76
CA GLY A 151 6.94 -26.96 -2.12
C GLY A 151 6.37 -25.68 -2.74
N LEU A 152 5.58 -24.87 -2.02
CA LEU A 152 5.16 -23.56 -2.55
C LEU A 152 6.38 -22.68 -2.80
N PRO A 153 6.41 -21.86 -3.88
CA PRO A 153 7.55 -20.98 -4.12
C PRO A 153 7.57 -19.83 -3.13
N LEU A 154 8.69 -19.70 -2.43
CA LEU A 154 9.02 -18.57 -1.59
C LEU A 154 10.17 -17.77 -2.21
N LEU A 155 10.09 -16.46 -2.05
CA LEU A 155 11.21 -15.56 -2.22
C LEU A 155 11.53 -14.97 -0.84
N GLU A 156 12.76 -15.18 -0.38
CA GLU A 156 13.25 -14.51 0.82
C GLU A 156 13.98 -13.22 0.41
N ILE A 157 13.72 -12.14 1.13
CA ILE A 157 14.35 -10.83 0.95
C ILE A 157 15.03 -10.48 2.28
N VAL A 158 16.36 -10.41 2.25
CA VAL A 158 17.18 -10.12 3.43
C VAL A 158 17.65 -8.67 3.37
N THR A 159 17.21 -7.85 4.32
CA THR A 159 17.64 -6.44 4.39
C THR A 159 19.03 -6.33 5.03
N ALA A 160 19.75 -5.26 4.71
CA ALA A 160 20.92 -4.87 5.48
C ALA A 160 20.51 -4.46 6.92
N PRO A 161 21.39 -4.62 7.92
CA PRO A 161 21.12 -4.24 9.32
C PRO A 161 21.22 -2.71 9.53
N GLU A 162 20.38 -1.96 8.83
CA GLU A 162 20.42 -0.50 8.73
C GLU A 162 19.24 0.21 9.40
N LEU A 163 18.27 -0.54 9.89
CA LEU A 163 17.10 0.01 10.59
C LEU A 163 17.49 0.32 12.04
N ARG A 164 17.00 1.45 12.56
CA ARG A 164 17.41 2.00 13.86
C ARG A 164 16.31 2.02 14.91
N SER A 165 15.07 1.71 14.52
CA SER A 165 13.95 1.63 15.46
C SER A 165 12.88 0.62 15.00
N PRO A 166 12.03 0.14 15.92
CA PRO A 166 10.86 -0.68 15.58
C PRO A 166 9.93 -0.01 14.56
N GLU A 167 9.76 1.31 14.63
CA GLU A 167 8.94 2.10 13.72
C GLU A 167 9.55 2.13 12.30
N GLU A 168 10.87 2.25 12.19
CA GLU A 168 11.57 2.11 10.91
C GLU A 168 11.36 0.70 10.33
N ALA A 169 11.47 -0.34 11.15
CA ALA A 169 11.25 -1.72 10.72
C ALA A 169 9.83 -1.95 10.18
N ARG A 170 8.82 -1.39 10.85
CA ARG A 170 7.45 -1.40 10.35
C ARG A 170 7.31 -0.66 9.01
N THR A 171 7.85 0.54 8.92
CA THR A 171 7.79 1.36 7.69
C THR A 171 8.48 0.64 6.52
N MET A 172 9.60 -0.03 6.76
CA MET A 172 10.31 -0.85 5.79
C MET A 172 9.44 -2.01 5.28
N LEU A 173 8.85 -2.80 6.19
CA LEU A 173 8.00 -3.92 5.81
C LEU A 173 6.74 -3.45 5.05
N GLU A 174 6.13 -2.33 5.46
CA GLU A 174 4.97 -1.74 4.78
C GLU A 174 5.35 -1.30 3.35
N THR A 175 6.55 -0.71 3.19
CA THR A 175 7.09 -0.30 1.89
C THR A 175 7.33 -1.51 0.98
N LEU A 176 7.97 -2.56 1.51
CA LEU A 176 8.17 -3.81 0.77
C LEU A 176 6.84 -4.44 0.35
N LYS A 177 5.85 -4.50 1.24
CA LYS A 177 4.52 -5.05 0.93
C LYS A 177 3.89 -4.32 -0.26
N VAL A 178 3.84 -3.00 -0.22
CA VAL A 178 3.25 -2.19 -1.30
C VAL A 178 3.99 -2.42 -2.62
N LEU A 179 5.32 -2.46 -2.59
CA LEU A 179 6.14 -2.72 -3.77
C LEU A 179 5.84 -4.11 -4.37
N LEU A 180 5.78 -5.15 -3.54
CA LEU A 180 5.53 -6.52 -3.98
C LEU A 180 4.11 -6.70 -4.55
N GLU A 181 3.11 -6.04 -3.97
CA GLU A 181 1.74 -6.02 -4.49
C GLU A 181 1.65 -5.28 -5.83
N GLU A 182 2.36 -4.16 -5.99
CA GLU A 182 2.40 -3.40 -7.24
C GLU A 182 2.97 -4.24 -8.40
N LEU A 183 4.03 -5.02 -8.12
CA LEU A 183 4.64 -5.96 -9.05
C LEU A 183 3.79 -7.21 -9.34
N GLU A 184 2.72 -7.39 -8.55
CA GLU A 184 1.81 -8.53 -8.61
C GLU A 184 2.52 -9.87 -8.36
N VAL A 185 3.58 -9.88 -7.55
CA VAL A 185 4.33 -11.11 -7.22
C VAL A 185 3.72 -11.87 -6.04
N THR A 186 2.89 -11.23 -5.22
CA THR A 186 2.22 -11.80 -4.05
C THR A 186 0.89 -11.09 -3.81
N ASP A 187 0.01 -11.66 -3.00
CA ASP A 187 -1.17 -10.97 -2.45
C ASP A 187 -0.89 -10.28 -1.11
N GLY A 188 0.30 -10.49 -0.51
CA GLY A 188 0.83 -9.67 0.59
C GLY A 188 0.09 -9.84 1.94
N LYS A 189 -0.77 -10.84 2.08
CA LYS A 189 -1.59 -11.09 3.27
C LYS A 189 -0.82 -11.81 4.36
N MET A 190 -0.52 -11.12 5.45
CA MET A 190 0.19 -11.73 6.58
C MET A 190 -0.68 -12.76 7.31
N GLU A 191 -1.99 -12.54 7.36
CA GLU A 191 -2.97 -13.41 8.01
C GLU A 191 -3.16 -14.76 7.29
N GLU A 192 -3.01 -14.78 5.95
CA GLU A 192 -3.01 -16.00 5.13
C GLU A 192 -1.59 -16.62 5.03
N GLY A 193 -0.58 -15.90 5.53
CA GLY A 193 0.82 -16.35 5.59
C GLY A 193 1.60 -16.16 4.29
N SER A 194 1.06 -15.43 3.32
CA SER A 194 1.73 -15.17 2.03
C SER A 194 2.81 -14.08 2.13
N LEU A 195 2.80 -13.31 3.21
CA LEU A 195 3.90 -12.45 3.62
C LEU A 195 4.25 -12.72 5.08
N ARG A 196 5.50 -13.06 5.36
CA ARG A 196 6.01 -13.27 6.72
C ARG A 196 7.30 -12.49 6.92
N CYS A 197 7.59 -12.13 8.16
CA CYS A 197 8.82 -11.45 8.50
C CYS A 197 9.37 -12.03 9.79
N ASP A 198 10.61 -12.51 9.73
CA ASP A 198 11.46 -12.67 10.91
C ASP A 198 12.27 -11.38 11.08
N ALA A 199 12.50 -10.97 12.32
CA ALA A 199 13.19 -9.71 12.62
C ALA A 199 14.43 -9.96 13.49
N ASN A 200 15.57 -9.50 13.02
CA ASN A 200 16.85 -9.63 13.69
C ASN A 200 17.18 -8.31 14.41
N LEU A 201 17.45 -8.36 15.72
CA LEU A 201 17.73 -7.18 16.54
C LEU A 201 18.99 -7.37 17.39
N SER A 202 19.83 -6.34 17.42
CA SER A 202 20.97 -6.21 18.33
C SER A 202 21.01 -4.82 18.94
N VAL A 203 21.40 -4.73 20.20
CA VAL A 203 21.58 -3.48 20.95
C VAL A 203 23.03 -3.36 21.42
N HIS A 204 23.60 -2.16 21.31
CA HIS A 204 24.97 -1.86 21.74
C HIS A 204 25.09 -0.42 22.25
N ARG A 205 26.21 -0.06 22.89
CA ARG A 205 26.47 1.34 23.26
C ARG A 205 27.02 2.12 22.05
N PRO A 206 26.72 3.42 21.93
CA PRO A 206 27.29 4.26 20.87
C PRO A 206 28.82 4.14 20.80
N GLY A 207 29.36 3.87 19.61
CA GLY A 207 30.79 3.70 19.37
C GLY A 207 31.37 2.32 19.76
N GLU A 208 30.59 1.42 20.38
CA GLU A 208 30.98 0.04 20.63
C GLU A 208 30.53 -0.90 19.49
N PRO A 209 31.17 -2.08 19.31
CA PRO A 209 30.71 -3.10 18.36
C PRO A 209 29.29 -3.60 18.65
N LEU A 210 28.62 -4.15 17.62
CA LEU A 210 27.29 -4.75 17.77
C LEU A 210 27.29 -5.87 18.81
N GLY A 211 26.25 -5.90 19.64
CA GLY A 211 25.98 -6.99 20.58
C GLY A 211 25.53 -8.27 19.88
N LYS A 212 25.32 -9.33 20.66
CA LYS A 212 24.74 -10.57 20.14
C LYS A 212 23.30 -10.34 19.69
N ARG A 213 22.95 -11.00 18.60
CA ARG A 213 21.67 -10.85 17.90
C ARG A 213 20.58 -11.72 18.51
N VAL A 214 19.38 -11.19 18.54
CA VAL A 214 18.14 -11.95 18.76
C VAL A 214 17.35 -11.97 17.46
N GLU A 215 16.93 -13.16 17.05
CA GLU A 215 16.00 -13.38 15.95
C GLU A 215 14.60 -13.59 16.52
N LEU A 216 13.68 -12.67 16.21
CA LEU A 216 12.28 -12.75 16.54
C LEU A 216 11.53 -13.48 15.41
N LYS A 217 10.96 -14.64 15.74
CA LYS A 217 10.18 -15.48 14.82
C LYS A 217 8.68 -15.37 15.06
N ASN A 218 7.90 -15.78 14.06
CA ASN A 218 6.43 -15.90 14.11
C ASN A 218 5.70 -14.56 14.35
N LEU A 219 6.13 -13.50 13.66
CA LEU A 219 5.52 -12.18 13.77
C LEU A 219 4.36 -12.06 12.76
N ASN A 220 3.13 -12.25 13.24
CA ASN A 220 1.94 -12.38 12.39
C ASN A 220 1.31 -11.06 11.94
N SER A 221 1.82 -9.91 12.37
CA SER A 221 1.34 -8.59 11.91
C SER A 221 2.40 -7.51 12.09
N PHE A 222 2.27 -6.42 11.33
CA PHE A 222 3.09 -5.22 11.47
C PHE A 222 3.12 -4.69 12.92
N ARG A 223 1.96 -4.66 13.58
CA ARG A 223 1.84 -4.19 14.98
C ARG A 223 2.51 -5.14 15.96
N ALA A 224 2.39 -6.45 15.73
CA ALA A 224 3.05 -7.45 16.57
C ALA A 224 4.58 -7.39 16.41
N MET A 225 5.07 -7.20 15.17
CA MET A 225 6.50 -7.00 14.90
C MET A 225 7.05 -5.76 15.61
N GLU A 226 6.40 -4.60 15.44
CA GLU A 226 6.81 -3.35 16.08
C GLU A 226 6.84 -3.49 17.61
N ALA A 227 5.80 -4.09 18.20
CA ALA A 227 5.73 -4.34 19.63
C ALA A 227 6.80 -5.31 20.14
N ALA A 228 7.06 -6.39 19.39
CA ALA A 228 8.08 -7.38 19.73
C ALA A 228 9.50 -6.79 19.69
N LEU A 229 9.80 -6.00 18.65
CA LEU A 229 11.07 -5.29 18.52
C LEU A 229 11.26 -4.27 19.63
N ALA A 230 10.23 -3.48 19.96
CA ALA A 230 10.29 -2.51 21.05
C ALA A 230 10.54 -3.18 22.41
N PHE A 231 9.84 -4.28 22.68
CA PHE A 231 10.06 -5.06 23.90
C PHE A 231 11.48 -5.64 23.96
N GLU A 232 11.96 -6.23 22.86
CA GLU A 232 13.29 -6.87 22.83
C GLU A 232 14.42 -5.83 22.92
N ALA A 233 14.29 -4.68 22.26
CA ALA A 233 15.22 -3.56 22.41
C ALA A 233 15.32 -3.12 23.88
N GLY A 234 14.18 -2.98 24.56
CA GLY A 234 14.12 -2.66 25.98
C GLY A 234 14.78 -3.74 26.85
N ARG A 235 14.50 -5.03 26.57
CA ARG A 235 15.10 -6.16 27.30
C ARG A 235 16.62 -6.16 27.17
N GLN A 236 17.13 -6.08 25.94
CA GLN A 236 18.58 -6.04 25.70
C GLN A 236 19.22 -4.78 26.30
N GLY A 237 18.54 -3.63 26.23
CA GLY A 237 19.00 -2.39 26.86
C GLY A 237 19.15 -2.49 28.38
N VAL A 238 18.21 -3.16 29.06
CA VAL A 238 18.32 -3.43 30.52
C VAL A 238 19.50 -4.36 30.81
N LEU A 239 19.65 -5.44 30.05
CA LEU A 239 20.78 -6.37 30.17
C LEU A 239 22.14 -5.65 30.01
N LEU A 240 22.25 -4.82 28.97
CA LEU A 240 23.45 -4.03 28.68
C LEU A 240 23.75 -2.98 29.77
N THR A 241 22.71 -2.35 30.33
CA THR A 241 22.85 -1.35 31.41
C THR A 241 23.31 -2.00 32.71
N ASN A 242 22.84 -3.22 33.00
CA ASN A 242 23.21 -3.97 34.19
C ASN A 242 24.57 -4.68 34.07
N GLY A 243 25.31 -4.48 32.97
CA GLY A 243 26.61 -5.12 32.75
C GLY A 243 26.53 -6.62 32.45
N ALA A 244 25.36 -7.12 32.06
CA ALA A 244 25.11 -8.52 31.70
C ALA A 244 24.52 -8.61 30.28
N PRO A 245 25.25 -8.19 29.23
CA PRO A 245 24.78 -8.26 27.85
C PRO A 245 24.54 -9.71 27.43
N LEU A 246 23.82 -9.90 26.32
CA LEU A 246 23.61 -11.23 25.73
C LEU A 246 24.93 -11.95 25.45
N ASP A 247 25.04 -13.18 25.92
CA ASP A 247 26.21 -14.06 25.76
C ASP A 247 26.14 -14.86 24.46
N ARG A 248 24.93 -15.23 24.04
CA ARG A 248 24.65 -16.06 22.85
C ARG A 248 23.54 -15.48 21.99
N GLU A 249 23.54 -15.84 20.71
CA GLU A 249 22.41 -15.53 19.83
C GLU A 249 21.20 -16.40 20.20
N GLU A 250 20.03 -15.76 20.30
CA GLU A 250 18.78 -16.42 20.67
C GLU A 250 17.76 -16.31 19.53
N ALA A 251 16.99 -17.38 19.33
CA ALA A 251 15.71 -17.31 18.64
C ALA A 251 14.61 -17.19 19.69
N ARG A 252 13.76 -16.17 19.53
CA ARG A 252 12.64 -15.86 20.43
C ARG A 252 11.35 -15.72 19.62
N THR A 253 10.22 -15.91 20.26
CA THR A 253 8.89 -15.67 19.66
C THR A 253 8.15 -14.58 20.42
N TRP A 254 7.15 -13.96 19.78
CA TRP A 254 6.26 -12.99 20.41
C TRP A 254 5.05 -13.68 21.03
N ASN A 255 4.80 -13.42 22.32
CA ASN A 255 3.56 -13.83 22.98
C ASN A 255 2.60 -12.63 23.07
N GLU A 256 1.59 -12.60 22.21
CA GLU A 256 0.63 -11.48 22.13
C GLU A 256 -0.12 -11.26 23.46
N ALA A 257 -0.61 -12.34 24.09
CA ALA A 257 -1.39 -12.25 25.33
C ALA A 257 -0.58 -11.68 26.51
N LYS A 258 0.70 -12.04 26.60
CA LYS A 258 1.61 -11.59 27.67
C LYS A 258 2.42 -10.35 27.28
N ARG A 259 2.29 -9.87 26.04
CA ARG A 259 3.02 -8.73 25.46
C ARG A 259 4.53 -8.77 25.74
N LYS A 260 5.15 -9.94 25.52
CA LYS A 260 6.58 -10.16 25.77
C LYS A 260 7.20 -11.16 24.80
N THR A 261 8.52 -11.08 24.63
CA THR A 261 9.29 -12.09 23.91
C THR A 261 9.59 -13.30 24.79
N VAL A 262 9.44 -14.49 24.22
CA VAL A 262 9.68 -15.78 24.90
C VAL A 262 10.82 -16.50 24.20
N PHE A 263 11.79 -16.97 24.99
CA PHE A 263 12.91 -17.77 24.49
C PHE A 263 12.39 -19.05 23.84
N MET A 264 12.91 -19.38 22.66
CA MET A 264 12.66 -20.66 22.00
C MET A 264 13.89 -21.55 22.10
N ARG A 265 15.01 -21.08 21.55
CA ARG A 265 16.26 -21.82 21.45
C ARG A 265 17.43 -20.86 21.25
N PHE A 266 18.65 -21.34 21.46
CA PHE A 266 19.84 -20.64 20.96
C PHE A 266 19.94 -20.83 19.45
N LYS A 267 20.49 -19.84 18.73
CA LYS A 267 20.69 -19.94 17.29
C LYS A 267 21.81 -20.95 17.00
N GLU A 268 21.48 -21.98 16.23
CA GLU A 268 22.43 -22.95 15.67
C GLU A 268 23.30 -22.26 14.60
N GLN A 269 24.54 -22.71 14.41
CA GLN A 269 25.45 -22.10 13.43
C GLN A 269 25.11 -22.60 12.02
N ALA A 270 25.48 -21.85 10.97
CA ALA A 270 25.21 -22.24 9.58
C ALA A 270 25.79 -23.63 9.21
N THR A 271 26.86 -24.06 9.90
CA THR A 271 27.45 -25.40 9.80
C THR A 271 26.50 -26.53 10.20
N ASP A 272 25.50 -26.25 11.06
CA ASP A 272 24.56 -27.26 11.57
C ASP A 272 23.55 -27.68 10.50
N TYR A 273 23.22 -26.78 9.55
CA TYR A 273 22.32 -27.06 8.42
C TYR A 273 22.97 -27.80 7.25
N ARG A 274 24.30 -28.03 7.30
CA ARG A 274 25.05 -28.82 6.31
C ARG A 274 24.70 -28.47 4.86
N TYR A 275 24.73 -27.17 4.54
CA TYR A 275 24.45 -26.68 3.19
C TYR A 275 25.38 -27.32 2.15
N PHE A 276 24.80 -27.80 1.05
CA PHE A 276 25.55 -28.24 -0.12
C PHE A 276 24.70 -28.08 -1.39
N PRO A 277 25.32 -27.95 -2.57
CA PRO A 277 24.59 -27.79 -3.83
C PRO A 277 23.60 -28.93 -4.07
N GLU A 278 22.38 -28.59 -4.51
CA GLU A 278 21.34 -29.54 -4.88
C GLU A 278 21.75 -30.28 -6.17
N PRO A 279 22.15 -31.57 -6.09
CA PRO A 279 22.63 -32.30 -7.26
C PRO A 279 21.54 -32.60 -8.29
N ASP A 280 20.26 -32.61 -7.88
CA ASP A 280 19.14 -32.95 -8.77
C ASP A 280 18.75 -31.77 -9.68
N LEU A 281 19.26 -30.56 -9.41
CA LEU A 281 19.01 -29.36 -10.21
C LEU A 281 20.31 -28.86 -10.85
N PRO A 282 20.34 -28.69 -12.18
CA PRO A 282 21.47 -28.03 -12.83
C PRO A 282 21.53 -26.54 -12.42
N PRO A 283 22.72 -25.90 -12.54
CA PRO A 283 22.82 -24.46 -12.39
C PRO A 283 21.86 -23.72 -13.32
N VAL A 284 21.24 -22.65 -12.82
CA VAL A 284 20.29 -21.84 -13.57
C VAL A 284 21.04 -20.68 -14.23
N SER A 285 21.15 -20.72 -15.55
CA SER A 285 21.66 -19.60 -16.33
C SER A 285 20.55 -18.58 -16.57
N ILE A 286 20.81 -17.32 -16.21
CA ILE A 286 19.87 -16.21 -16.38
C ILE A 286 20.37 -15.35 -17.53
N ASP A 287 19.67 -15.45 -18.67
CA ASP A 287 19.96 -14.70 -19.87
C ASP A 287 19.79 -13.19 -19.66
N GLY A 288 20.81 -12.41 -20.02
CA GLY A 288 20.79 -10.95 -19.88
C GLY A 288 19.67 -10.30 -20.71
N GLN A 289 19.40 -10.81 -21.91
CA GLN A 289 18.30 -10.26 -22.73
C GLN A 289 16.93 -10.53 -22.10
N TRP A 290 16.77 -11.67 -21.41
CA TRP A 290 15.56 -11.93 -20.64
C TRP A 290 15.42 -10.97 -19.46
N VAL A 291 16.49 -10.67 -18.73
CA VAL A 291 16.49 -9.66 -17.66
C VAL A 291 16.13 -8.28 -18.19
N GLU A 292 16.68 -7.86 -19.32
CA GLU A 292 16.34 -6.58 -19.97
C GLU A 292 14.86 -6.50 -20.37
N ARG A 293 14.30 -7.59 -20.94
CA ARG A 293 12.87 -7.66 -21.26
C ARG A 293 12.00 -7.56 -20.00
N LEU A 294 12.41 -8.21 -18.91
CA LEU A 294 11.70 -8.13 -17.63
C LEU A 294 11.78 -6.73 -17.01
N ALA A 295 12.94 -6.08 -17.10
CA ALA A 295 13.15 -4.71 -16.64
C ALA A 295 12.25 -3.72 -17.39
N ALA A 296 12.17 -3.84 -18.72
CA ALA A 296 11.30 -3.01 -19.55
C ALA A 296 9.80 -3.25 -19.29
N GLY A 297 9.43 -4.43 -18.79
CA GLY A 297 8.06 -4.80 -18.43
C GLY A 297 7.69 -4.54 -16.96
N LEU A 298 8.57 -3.91 -16.16
CA LEU A 298 8.22 -3.52 -14.80
C LEU A 298 7.20 -2.37 -14.82
N PRO A 299 6.16 -2.41 -13.97
CA PRO A 299 5.30 -1.26 -13.79
C PRO A 299 6.09 -0.08 -13.21
N GLU A 300 5.62 1.14 -13.44
CA GLU A 300 6.16 2.30 -12.75
C GLU A 300 5.93 2.14 -11.24
N LEU A 301 7.01 2.06 -10.47
CA LEU A 301 6.97 1.88 -9.03
C LEU A 301 6.38 3.11 -8.33
N PRO A 302 5.79 2.95 -7.12
CA PRO A 302 5.15 4.06 -6.40
C PRO A 302 6.04 5.29 -6.22
N GLU A 303 7.33 5.09 -5.94
CA GLU A 303 8.27 6.21 -5.75
C GLU A 303 8.60 6.93 -7.06
N ALA A 304 8.83 6.18 -8.14
CA ALA A 304 9.05 6.76 -9.47
C ALA A 304 7.83 7.60 -9.91
N ARG A 305 6.64 7.04 -9.69
CA ARG A 305 5.35 7.70 -9.92
C ARG A 305 5.19 8.97 -9.09
N ARG A 306 5.52 8.92 -7.80
CA ARG A 306 5.49 10.10 -6.91
C ARG A 306 6.42 11.19 -7.42
N GLY A 307 7.65 10.84 -7.81
CA GLY A 307 8.62 11.76 -8.40
C GLY A 307 8.11 12.38 -9.70
N ARG A 308 7.42 11.59 -10.54
CA ARG A 308 6.76 12.09 -11.75
C ARG A 308 5.63 13.07 -11.43
N TYR A 309 4.75 12.74 -10.48
CA TYR A 309 3.64 13.61 -10.08
C TYR A 309 4.10 14.97 -9.54
N LEU A 310 5.21 14.99 -8.80
CA LEU A 310 5.85 16.22 -8.33
C LEU A 310 6.41 17.07 -9.49
N ARG A 311 7.11 16.45 -10.45
CA ARG A 311 7.81 17.17 -11.52
C ARG A 311 6.91 17.56 -12.68
N GLU A 312 6.13 16.61 -13.19
CA GLU A 312 5.32 16.78 -14.41
C GLU A 312 3.97 17.42 -14.08
N PHE A 313 3.29 16.96 -13.03
CA PHE A 313 1.97 17.44 -12.65
C PHE A 313 2.00 18.57 -11.61
N ARG A 314 3.18 18.89 -11.05
CA ARG A 314 3.39 19.93 -10.03
C ARG A 314 2.44 19.81 -8.85
N LEU A 315 2.09 18.57 -8.47
CA LEU A 315 1.23 18.34 -7.32
C LEU A 315 1.95 18.69 -6.01
N PRO A 316 1.22 19.11 -4.97
CA PRO A 316 1.76 19.16 -3.61
C PRO A 316 2.35 17.81 -3.18
N ALA A 317 3.36 17.83 -2.30
CA ALA A 317 4.04 16.61 -1.88
C ALA A 317 3.12 15.59 -1.20
N ASP A 318 2.18 16.06 -0.38
CA ASP A 318 1.20 15.19 0.29
C ASP A 318 0.24 14.53 -0.70
N ASP A 319 -0.26 15.30 -1.68
CA ASP A 319 -1.11 14.80 -2.75
C ASP A 319 -0.42 13.72 -3.58
N ALA A 320 0.81 14.02 -4.03
CA ALA A 320 1.62 13.09 -4.80
C ALA A 320 1.88 11.79 -4.02
N LEU A 321 2.17 11.90 -2.72
CA LEU A 321 2.37 10.75 -1.84
C LEU A 321 1.10 9.90 -1.69
N LEU A 322 -0.06 10.53 -1.46
CA LEU A 322 -1.32 9.81 -1.26
C LEU A 322 -1.79 9.09 -2.53
N LEU A 323 -1.71 9.76 -3.69
CA LEU A 323 -2.12 9.16 -4.96
C LEU A 323 -1.16 8.05 -5.42
N SER A 324 0.15 8.24 -5.24
CA SER A 324 1.15 7.26 -5.70
C SER A 324 1.16 5.95 -4.91
N LYS A 325 0.79 5.99 -3.62
CA LYS A 325 0.75 4.82 -2.72
C LYS A 325 -0.32 3.79 -3.06
N ASN A 326 -1.39 4.18 -3.75
CA ASN A 326 -2.49 3.29 -4.08
C ASN A 326 -2.57 3.11 -5.60
N LYS A 327 -2.26 1.90 -6.09
CA LYS A 327 -2.29 1.56 -7.53
C LYS A 327 -3.61 1.93 -8.20
N ALA A 328 -4.74 1.58 -7.59
CA ALA A 328 -6.06 1.85 -8.16
C ALA A 328 -6.35 3.36 -8.21
N ALA A 329 -5.97 4.11 -7.17
CA ALA A 329 -6.08 5.56 -7.17
C ALA A 329 -5.18 6.21 -8.23
N ALA A 330 -3.92 5.76 -8.36
CA ALA A 330 -2.99 6.24 -9.36
C ALA A 330 -3.50 6.00 -10.79
N VAL A 331 -3.91 4.77 -11.10
CA VAL A 331 -4.46 4.40 -12.41
C VAL A 331 -5.71 5.24 -12.73
N PHE A 332 -6.61 5.40 -11.75
CA PHE A 332 -7.81 6.22 -11.93
C PHE A 332 -7.45 7.69 -12.16
N PHE A 333 -6.52 8.25 -11.38
CA PHE A 333 -6.06 9.64 -11.51
C PHE A 333 -5.48 9.94 -12.90
N GLU A 334 -4.58 9.09 -13.38
CA GLU A 334 -3.97 9.26 -14.69
C GLU A 334 -4.97 9.05 -15.84
N ALA A 335 -5.91 8.11 -15.68
CA ALA A 335 -6.98 7.92 -16.65
C ALA A 335 -7.90 9.14 -16.73
N VAL A 336 -8.25 9.76 -15.60
CA VAL A 336 -9.02 11.01 -15.58
C VAL A 336 -8.24 12.14 -16.26
N LEU A 337 -6.95 12.28 -15.97
CA LEU A 337 -6.10 13.28 -16.60
C LEU A 337 -5.99 13.11 -18.12
N GLY A 338 -5.94 11.87 -18.61
CA GLY A 338 -5.93 11.60 -20.04
C GLY A 338 -7.21 12.03 -20.76
N LEU A 339 -8.32 12.21 -20.04
CA LEU A 339 -9.64 12.56 -20.58
C LEU A 339 -10.05 14.00 -20.27
N TYR A 340 -9.40 14.66 -19.31
CA TYR A 340 -9.76 15.98 -18.80
C TYR A 340 -8.73 17.03 -19.22
N ASN A 341 -9.18 18.06 -19.95
CA ASN A 341 -8.32 19.13 -20.48
C ASN A 341 -8.00 20.25 -19.45
N GLY A 342 -7.96 19.94 -18.16
CA GLY A 342 -7.71 20.91 -17.08
C GLY A 342 -6.46 20.59 -16.26
N GLU A 343 -6.36 21.22 -15.08
CA GLU A 343 -5.17 21.07 -14.23
C GLU A 343 -5.18 19.76 -13.43
N ALA A 344 -4.02 19.12 -13.33
CA ALA A 344 -3.81 17.94 -12.49
C ALA A 344 -4.19 18.15 -11.02
N LYS A 345 -3.98 19.37 -10.53
CA LYS A 345 -4.37 19.79 -9.18
C LYS A 345 -5.88 19.70 -8.95
N THR A 346 -6.69 20.03 -9.95
CA THR A 346 -8.15 19.91 -9.85
C THR A 346 -8.56 18.45 -9.66
N VAL A 347 -8.01 17.54 -10.48
CA VAL A 347 -8.29 16.11 -10.36
C VAL A 347 -7.84 15.57 -8.99
N SER A 348 -6.62 15.93 -8.55
CA SER A 348 -6.09 15.55 -7.23
C SER A 348 -7.01 15.98 -6.09
N ASN A 349 -7.44 17.25 -6.08
CA ASN A 349 -8.32 17.79 -5.05
C ASN A 349 -9.66 17.05 -4.98
N TRP A 350 -10.27 16.74 -6.12
CA TRP A 350 -11.55 16.04 -6.16
C TRP A 350 -11.43 14.58 -5.73
N MET A 351 -10.34 13.91 -6.13
CA MET A 351 -10.07 12.53 -5.75
C MET A 351 -9.75 12.38 -4.25
N LEU A 352 -8.80 13.18 -3.75
CA LEU A 352 -8.36 13.12 -2.36
C LEU A 352 -9.37 13.75 -1.38
N GLY A 353 -10.18 14.69 -1.86
CA GLY A 353 -11.26 15.30 -1.10
C GLY A 353 -12.56 14.50 -1.18
N ASP A 354 -13.38 14.80 -2.19
CA ASP A 354 -14.76 14.35 -2.24
C ASP A 354 -14.92 12.85 -2.57
N VAL A 355 -14.12 12.28 -3.48
CA VAL A 355 -14.18 10.84 -3.81
C VAL A 355 -13.72 9.99 -2.62
N THR A 356 -12.58 10.33 -2.02
CA THR A 356 -12.06 9.60 -0.85
C THR A 356 -13.00 9.69 0.35
N ARG A 357 -13.70 10.83 0.54
CA ARG A 357 -14.76 10.96 1.55
C ARG A 357 -15.89 9.94 1.31
N LEU A 358 -16.40 9.84 0.08
CA LEU A 358 -17.48 8.90 -0.27
C LEU A 358 -17.03 7.44 -0.12
N LEU A 359 -15.83 7.11 -0.59
CA LEU A 359 -15.23 5.78 -0.40
C LEU A 359 -15.16 5.40 1.08
N LYS A 360 -14.78 6.33 1.95
CA LYS A 360 -14.68 6.10 3.40
C LYS A 360 -16.06 5.91 4.06
N GLU A 361 -17.06 6.67 3.64
CA GLU A 361 -18.45 6.54 4.11
C GLU A 361 -19.02 5.14 3.81
N GLU A 362 -18.69 4.59 2.64
CA GLU A 362 -19.17 3.28 2.17
C GLU A 362 -18.18 2.13 2.44
N LYS A 363 -17.07 2.41 3.12
CA LYS A 363 -15.97 1.46 3.41
C LYS A 363 -15.50 0.70 2.14
N SER A 364 -15.40 1.41 1.02
CA SER A 364 -15.03 0.88 -0.29
C SER A 364 -13.68 1.44 -0.77
N GLY A 365 -13.12 0.85 -1.82
CA GLY A 365 -11.89 1.29 -2.48
C GLY A 365 -12.11 1.83 -3.90
N PHE A 366 -11.05 2.36 -4.51
CA PHE A 366 -11.07 2.87 -5.89
C PHE A 366 -11.45 1.80 -6.93
N THR A 367 -11.27 0.51 -6.61
CA THR A 367 -11.69 -0.62 -7.46
C THR A 367 -13.20 -0.88 -7.42
N ASP A 368 -13.91 -0.29 -6.46
CA ASP A 368 -15.34 -0.53 -6.22
C ASP A 368 -16.23 0.62 -6.71
N LEU A 369 -15.63 1.63 -7.37
CA LEU A 369 -16.35 2.77 -7.91
C LEU A 369 -17.33 2.31 -9.00
N LYS A 370 -18.56 2.83 -8.94
CA LYS A 370 -19.61 2.55 -9.93
C LYS A 370 -19.54 3.43 -11.18
N PHE A 371 -18.67 4.44 -11.19
CA PHE A 371 -18.45 5.35 -12.30
C PHE A 371 -16.99 5.29 -12.75
N GLY A 372 -16.75 5.57 -14.02
CA GLY A 372 -15.43 5.49 -14.64
C GLY A 372 -14.66 6.82 -14.60
N PRO A 373 -13.38 6.81 -15.00
CA PRO A 373 -12.57 8.02 -15.20
C PRO A 373 -13.25 9.07 -16.11
N GLU A 374 -13.95 8.61 -17.14
CA GLU A 374 -14.71 9.42 -18.10
C GLU A 374 -15.80 10.25 -17.45
N ASP A 375 -16.48 9.70 -16.43
CA ASP A 375 -17.55 10.38 -15.74
C ASP A 375 -17.00 11.49 -14.84
N LEU A 376 -15.89 11.23 -14.13
CA LEU A 376 -15.27 12.28 -13.33
C LEU A 376 -14.69 13.38 -14.23
N ALA A 377 -14.02 13.03 -15.33
CA ALA A 377 -13.53 14.00 -16.31
C ALA A 377 -14.66 14.87 -16.89
N ALA A 378 -15.81 14.27 -17.21
CA ALA A 378 -16.98 14.98 -17.69
C ALA A 378 -17.56 15.92 -16.62
N LEU A 379 -17.66 15.47 -15.37
CA LEU A 379 -18.13 16.31 -14.25
C LEU A 379 -17.24 17.53 -14.06
N LEU A 380 -15.92 17.35 -14.06
CA LEU A 380 -14.95 18.44 -13.96
C LEU A 380 -15.04 19.39 -15.16
N SER A 381 -15.27 18.86 -16.36
CA SER A 381 -15.48 19.69 -17.56
C SER A 381 -16.73 20.57 -17.47
N PHE A 382 -17.83 20.07 -16.87
CA PHE A 382 -19.02 20.90 -16.61
C PHE A 382 -18.73 22.01 -15.59
N LEU A 383 -17.90 21.73 -14.60
CA LEU A 383 -17.49 22.70 -13.60
C LEU A 383 -16.63 23.82 -14.21
N ASP A 384 -15.62 23.47 -15.01
CA ASP A 384 -14.73 24.45 -15.66
C ASP A 384 -15.46 25.36 -16.65
N ARG A 385 -16.47 24.81 -17.35
CA ARG A 385 -17.32 25.60 -18.26
C ARG A 385 -18.34 26.47 -17.54
N ASN A 386 -18.34 26.51 -16.20
CA ASN A 386 -19.35 27.20 -15.38
C ASN A 386 -20.79 26.80 -15.76
N GLU A 387 -20.97 25.53 -16.17
CA GLU A 387 -22.30 24.97 -16.45
C GLU A 387 -22.96 24.46 -15.16
N ILE A 388 -22.16 24.16 -14.13
CA ILE A 388 -22.62 23.79 -12.79
C ILE A 388 -21.75 24.50 -11.73
N SER A 389 -22.31 24.77 -10.55
CA SER A 389 -21.52 25.26 -9.42
C SER A 389 -20.76 24.11 -8.74
N GLY A 390 -19.68 24.41 -8.00
CA GLY A 390 -18.97 23.39 -7.22
C GLY A 390 -19.87 22.67 -6.20
N LYS A 391 -20.88 23.36 -5.64
CA LYS A 391 -21.88 22.75 -4.77
C LYS A 391 -22.75 21.74 -5.51
N ILE A 392 -23.17 22.07 -6.73
CA ILE A 392 -23.94 21.17 -7.59
C ILE A 392 -23.08 19.98 -8.02
N ALA A 393 -21.82 20.21 -8.39
CA ALA A 393 -20.90 19.15 -8.78
C ALA A 393 -20.74 18.10 -7.66
N LYS A 394 -20.68 18.51 -6.39
CA LYS A 394 -20.64 17.57 -5.24
C LYS A 394 -21.93 16.74 -5.10
N ILE A 395 -23.09 17.33 -5.39
CA ILE A 395 -24.37 16.61 -5.39
C ILE A 395 -24.39 15.57 -6.51
N VAL A 396 -23.97 15.97 -7.71
CA VAL A 396 -23.88 15.07 -8.87
C VAL A 396 -22.90 13.93 -8.60
N LEU A 397 -21.72 14.23 -8.05
CA LEU A 397 -20.73 13.20 -7.68
C LEU A 397 -21.29 12.18 -6.69
N ALA A 398 -22.02 12.62 -5.66
CA ALA A 398 -22.63 11.72 -4.69
C ALA A 398 -23.65 10.76 -5.35
N GLU A 399 -24.41 11.25 -6.33
CA GLU A 399 -25.36 10.43 -7.08
C GLU A 399 -24.67 9.50 -8.09
N MET A 400 -23.62 9.97 -8.76
CA MET A 400 -22.73 9.13 -9.59
C MET A 400 -22.17 7.97 -8.76
N PHE A 401 -21.66 8.27 -7.57
CA PHE A 401 -21.10 7.27 -6.66
C PHE A 401 -22.11 6.17 -6.30
N GLN A 402 -23.36 6.57 -6.02
CA GLN A 402 -24.41 5.63 -5.62
C GLN A 402 -24.98 4.83 -6.78
N THR A 403 -25.16 5.45 -7.94
CA THR A 403 -25.94 4.89 -9.05
C THR A 403 -25.12 4.43 -10.25
N GLY A 404 -23.89 4.93 -10.41
CA GLY A 404 -23.11 4.78 -11.64
C GLY A 404 -23.65 5.60 -12.83
N THR A 405 -24.63 6.48 -12.60
CA THR A 405 -25.23 7.29 -13.68
C THR A 405 -24.25 8.39 -14.10
N PRO A 406 -24.01 8.61 -15.41
CA PRO A 406 -23.12 9.67 -15.88
C PRO A 406 -23.59 11.08 -15.46
N PRO A 407 -22.65 12.03 -15.21
CA PRO A 407 -22.98 13.36 -14.70
C PRO A 407 -23.94 14.13 -15.62
N ALA A 408 -23.79 14.01 -16.94
CA ALA A 408 -24.64 14.70 -17.90
C ALA A 408 -26.11 14.28 -17.79
N ALA A 409 -26.38 12.99 -17.53
CA ALA A 409 -27.73 12.48 -17.36
C ALA A 409 -28.36 13.00 -16.06
N ILE A 410 -27.60 12.99 -14.96
CA ILE A 410 -28.04 13.53 -13.66
C ILE A 410 -28.37 15.02 -13.75
N ILE A 411 -27.46 15.81 -14.35
CA ILE A 411 -27.63 17.26 -14.48
C ILE A 411 -28.88 17.61 -15.30
N ARG A 412 -29.11 16.90 -16.42
CA ARG A 412 -30.30 17.09 -17.26
C ARG A 412 -31.58 16.68 -16.54
N ALA A 413 -31.62 15.48 -15.96
CA ALA A 413 -32.81 14.94 -15.30
C ALA A 413 -33.27 15.82 -14.13
N ARG A 414 -32.33 16.45 -13.42
CA ARG A 414 -32.61 17.31 -12.26
C ARG A 414 -32.62 18.81 -12.57
N GLY A 415 -32.39 19.22 -13.81
CA GLY A 415 -32.37 20.63 -14.22
C GLY A 415 -31.35 21.48 -13.46
N LEU A 416 -30.14 20.92 -13.26
CA LEU A 416 -29.09 21.47 -12.39
C LEU A 416 -28.12 22.42 -13.09
N PHE A 417 -28.31 22.72 -14.38
CA PHE A 417 -27.48 23.70 -15.07
C PHE A 417 -27.57 25.08 -14.41
N GLN A 418 -26.44 25.79 -14.39
CA GLN A 418 -26.39 27.15 -13.92
C GLN A 418 -27.18 28.09 -14.84
N ILE A 419 -27.86 29.04 -14.21
CA ILE A 419 -28.52 30.15 -14.88
C ILE A 419 -27.45 31.21 -15.10
N ASN A 420 -26.98 31.31 -16.34
CA ASN A 420 -25.98 32.28 -16.79
C ASN A 420 -26.60 33.44 -17.60
N ASP A 421 -27.92 33.43 -17.85
CA ASP A 421 -28.62 34.51 -18.56
C ASP A 421 -28.77 35.75 -17.66
N PRO A 422 -28.17 36.90 -18.02
CA PRO A 422 -28.28 38.13 -17.23
C PRO A 422 -29.73 38.59 -17.01
N GLN A 423 -30.64 38.36 -17.96
CA GLN A 423 -32.03 38.79 -17.83
C GLN A 423 -32.80 37.95 -16.81
N ALA A 424 -32.64 36.62 -16.87
CA ALA A 424 -33.20 35.72 -15.86
C ALA A 424 -32.67 36.00 -14.44
N ILE A 425 -31.37 36.31 -14.31
CA ILE A 425 -30.78 36.66 -13.00
C ILE A 425 -31.32 38.01 -12.52
N LYS A 426 -31.41 39.01 -13.39
CA LYS A 426 -31.98 40.32 -13.07
C LYS A 426 -33.42 40.21 -12.56
N ALA A 427 -34.25 39.39 -13.20
CA ALA A 427 -35.62 39.16 -12.76
C ALA A 427 -35.68 38.62 -11.31
N LEU A 428 -34.85 37.62 -10.99
CA LEU A 428 -34.73 37.07 -9.63
C LEU A 428 -34.21 38.10 -8.62
N VAL A 429 -33.24 38.92 -9.01
CA VAL A 429 -32.69 40.01 -8.19
C VAL A 429 -33.78 41.02 -7.86
N LEU A 430 -34.51 41.52 -8.86
CA LEU A 430 -35.60 42.49 -8.65
C LEU A 430 -36.70 41.93 -7.75
N GLU A 431 -37.08 40.67 -7.95
CA GLU A 431 -38.05 39.98 -7.09
C GLU A 431 -37.56 39.88 -5.63
N THR A 432 -36.28 39.57 -5.41
CA THR A 432 -35.69 39.54 -4.07
C THR A 432 -35.55 40.93 -3.45
N LEU A 433 -35.18 41.96 -4.21
CA LEU A 433 -35.12 43.33 -3.71
C LEU A 433 -36.50 43.83 -3.28
N ALA A 434 -37.54 43.58 -4.08
CA ALA A 434 -38.92 43.93 -3.76
C ALA A 434 -39.43 43.21 -2.50
N ALA A 435 -39.09 41.93 -2.33
CA ALA A 435 -39.51 41.13 -1.18
C ALA A 435 -38.76 41.46 0.12
N ASN A 436 -37.60 42.12 0.05
CA ASN A 436 -36.70 42.33 1.19
C ASN A 436 -36.34 43.82 1.41
N GLY A 437 -37.33 44.71 1.38
CA GLY A 437 -37.10 46.16 1.48
C GLY A 437 -36.36 46.64 2.74
N GLU A 438 -36.44 45.90 3.85
CA GLU A 438 -35.66 46.20 5.06
C GLU A 438 -34.15 45.98 4.86
N ALA A 439 -33.76 44.90 4.16
CA ALA A 439 -32.37 44.61 3.83
C ALA A 439 -31.80 45.64 2.85
N VAL A 440 -32.61 46.12 1.90
CA VAL A 440 -32.23 47.19 0.97
C VAL A 440 -31.92 48.49 1.71
N ARG A 441 -32.79 48.91 2.66
CA ARG A 441 -32.53 50.09 3.52
C ARG A 441 -31.31 49.92 4.42
N ALA A 442 -31.09 48.71 4.95
CA ALA A 442 -29.91 48.42 5.75
C ALA A 442 -28.62 48.55 4.92
N TYR A 443 -28.63 48.11 3.66
CA TYR A 443 -27.51 48.32 2.74
C TYR A 443 -27.25 49.80 2.46
N LYS A 444 -28.30 50.57 2.11
CA LYS A 444 -28.21 52.03 1.85
C LYS A 444 -27.70 52.83 3.05
N SER A 445 -27.84 52.32 4.28
CA SER A 445 -27.29 52.91 5.51
C SER A 445 -25.86 52.46 5.84
N GLY A 446 -25.16 51.82 4.89
CA GLY A 446 -23.75 51.43 4.99
C GLY A 446 -23.50 50.05 5.62
N LYS A 447 -24.53 49.21 5.84
CA LYS A 447 -24.33 47.86 6.38
C LYS A 447 -24.07 46.84 5.28
N GLU A 448 -22.81 46.62 4.95
CA GLU A 448 -22.38 45.65 3.91
C GLU A 448 -22.91 44.22 4.13
N LYS A 449 -23.14 43.81 5.37
CA LYS A 449 -23.73 42.49 5.70
C LYS A 449 -25.11 42.24 5.08
N ALA A 450 -25.84 43.29 4.72
CA ALA A 450 -27.15 43.16 4.07
C ALA A 450 -27.05 42.59 2.64
N VAL A 451 -25.94 42.82 1.93
CA VAL A 451 -25.70 42.25 0.58
C VAL A 451 -25.57 40.73 0.66
N ALA A 452 -24.83 40.22 1.65
CA ALA A 452 -24.65 38.79 1.84
C ALA A 452 -25.99 38.06 2.09
N PHE A 453 -26.92 38.71 2.80
CA PHE A 453 -28.28 38.19 2.97
C PHE A 453 -29.07 38.15 1.65
N LEU A 454 -29.03 39.23 0.86
CA LEU A 454 -29.72 39.30 -0.44
C LEU A 454 -29.17 38.28 -1.44
N VAL A 455 -27.85 38.12 -1.52
CA VAL A 455 -27.20 37.06 -2.30
C VAL A 455 -27.67 35.69 -1.83
N GLY A 456 -27.72 35.47 -0.52
CA GLY A 456 -28.22 34.23 0.09
C GLY A 456 -29.68 33.92 -0.30
N ASP A 457 -30.54 34.93 -0.36
CA ASP A 457 -31.95 34.76 -0.72
C ASP A 457 -32.13 34.43 -2.22
N VAL A 458 -31.42 35.13 -3.11
CA VAL A 458 -31.43 34.79 -4.55
C VAL A 458 -30.89 33.38 -4.79
N MET A 459 -29.81 33.00 -4.08
CA MET A 459 -29.28 31.64 -4.14
C MET A 459 -30.27 30.60 -3.63
N ARG A 460 -31.02 30.89 -2.56
CA ARG A 460 -32.07 30.01 -2.03
C ARG A 460 -33.20 29.82 -3.03
N LYS A 461 -33.75 30.91 -3.59
CA LYS A 461 -34.83 30.87 -4.59
C LYS A 461 -34.41 30.12 -5.86
N SER A 462 -33.18 30.32 -6.32
CA SER A 462 -32.64 29.65 -7.50
C SER A 462 -32.15 28.21 -7.25
N LYS A 463 -32.20 27.72 -6.00
CA LYS A 463 -31.62 26.45 -5.54
C LYS A 463 -30.11 26.34 -5.82
N GLY A 464 -29.40 27.47 -5.75
CA GLY A 464 -27.95 27.56 -5.95
C GLY A 464 -27.51 27.44 -7.42
N ARG A 465 -28.45 27.67 -8.36
CA ARG A 465 -28.19 27.59 -9.81
C ARG A 465 -27.74 28.91 -10.41
N VAL A 466 -27.93 30.05 -9.75
CA VAL A 466 -27.48 31.33 -10.31
C VAL A 466 -25.95 31.42 -10.25
N ASN A 467 -25.34 31.96 -11.30
CA ASN A 467 -23.90 32.25 -11.32
C ASN A 467 -23.56 33.30 -10.24
N PRO A 468 -22.71 32.98 -9.25
CA PRO A 468 -22.40 33.90 -8.15
C PRO A 468 -21.76 35.22 -8.59
N GLU A 469 -20.86 35.19 -9.57
CA GLU A 469 -20.16 36.39 -10.05
C GLU A 469 -21.11 37.33 -10.79
N LEU A 470 -21.96 36.75 -11.65
CA LEU A 470 -22.94 37.52 -12.42
C LEU A 470 -24.04 38.06 -11.51
N LEU A 471 -24.45 37.29 -10.50
CA LEU A 471 -25.37 37.75 -9.45
C LEU A 471 -24.81 38.92 -8.66
N ASP A 472 -23.56 38.83 -8.18
CA ASP A 472 -22.96 39.92 -7.41
C ASP A 472 -22.88 41.22 -8.24
N ARG A 473 -22.49 41.11 -9.51
CA ARG A 473 -22.47 42.26 -10.44
C ARG A 473 -23.85 42.86 -10.65
N ILE A 474 -24.85 42.04 -10.97
CA ILE A 474 -26.22 42.52 -11.25
C ILE A 474 -26.86 43.09 -9.98
N LEU A 475 -26.72 42.42 -8.83
CA LEU A 475 -27.27 42.88 -7.56
C LEU A 475 -26.68 44.23 -7.15
N LYS A 476 -25.36 44.41 -7.26
CA LYS A 476 -24.71 45.70 -6.98
C LYS A 476 -25.16 46.79 -7.93
N PHE A 477 -25.31 46.47 -9.21
CA PHE A 477 -25.81 47.42 -10.20
C PHE A 477 -27.25 47.87 -9.89
N GLU A 478 -28.17 46.94 -9.65
CA GLU A 478 -29.56 47.27 -9.34
C GLU A 478 -29.70 48.04 -8.01
N LEU A 479 -28.90 47.71 -6.99
CA LEU A 479 -28.86 48.47 -5.74
C LEU A 479 -28.36 49.91 -5.94
N ALA A 480 -27.40 50.13 -6.84
CA ALA A 480 -26.90 51.47 -7.16
C ALA A 480 -27.88 52.29 -8.03
N VAL A 481 -28.59 51.65 -8.96
CA VAL A 481 -29.63 52.32 -9.77
C VAL A 481 -30.81 52.78 -8.90
N ASP A 482 -31.15 52.00 -7.88
CA ASP A 482 -32.21 52.34 -6.93
C ASP A 482 -31.81 53.50 -6.00
N GLU A 483 -30.51 53.71 -5.74
CA GLU A 483 -30.00 54.93 -5.08
C GLU A 483 -30.16 56.17 -5.98
N ILE A 484 -29.89 56.06 -7.29
CA ILE A 484 -30.04 57.18 -8.23
C ILE A 484 -31.52 57.62 -8.34
N LYS A 485 -32.44 56.65 -8.39
CA LYS A 485 -33.89 56.93 -8.44
C LYS A 485 -34.42 57.60 -7.16
N ASP A 486 -33.90 57.22 -5.99
CA ASP A 486 -34.27 57.85 -4.72
C ASP A 486 -33.76 59.30 -4.58
N ILE A 487 -32.75 59.70 -5.36
CA ILE A 487 -32.18 61.07 -5.37
C ILE A 487 -32.91 61.99 -6.38
N GLY A 488 -33.84 61.45 -7.19
CA GLY A 488 -34.71 62.24 -8.07
C GLY A 488 -34.06 62.76 -9.35
N LEU A 489 -33.05 62.07 -9.87
CA LEU A 489 -32.48 62.32 -11.20
C LEU A 489 -32.98 61.21 -12.13
N ASP A 490 -33.86 61.57 -13.08
CA ASP A 490 -34.42 60.68 -14.12
C ASP A 490 -33.36 60.10 -15.06
#